data_AF-E3FW60-F1
#
_entry.id   AF-E3FW60-F1
#
_cell.length_a   1.000
_cell.length_b   1.000
_cell.length_c   1.000
_cell.angle_alpha   90.00
_cell.angle_beta   90.00
_cell.angle_gamma   90.00
#
_symmetry.space_group_name_H-M   'P 1'
#
loop_
_entity.id
_entity.type
_entity.pdbx_description
1 polymer ?
#
loop_
_entity_poly.entity_id
_entity_poly.type
_entity_poly.pdbx_seq_one_letter_code
_entity_poly.pdbx_strand_id
1 'polypeptide(L)'
;MEGRLHPDCFPSGYVQPCSRCGRSGLSLPKKRLLDTSSVQGPFDVFRLADFSTVVVCTERFSDACHRLGLDGVTFKPLPGV
;
A
#
# COMPACT_ATOMS: atom_id res chain seq x y z
N MET A 1 4.52 10.40 -3.94
CA MET A 1 3.14 10.12 -3.51
C MET A 1 3.01 8.61 -3.34
N GLU A 2 3.84 8.05 -2.47
CA GLU A 2 4.02 6.60 -2.33
C GLU A 2 4.18 6.26 -0.86
N GLY A 3 3.66 5.11 -0.45
CA GLY A 3 3.89 4.51 0.86
C GLY A 3 4.55 3.14 0.73
N ARG A 4 4.87 2.50 1.84
CA ARG A 4 5.50 1.18 1.90
C ARG A 4 4.77 0.25 2.86
N LEU A 5 4.95 -1.05 2.66
CA LEU A 5 4.53 -2.02 3.67
C LEU A 5 5.56 -2.04 4.81
N HIS A 6 5.08 -2.23 6.03
CA HIS A 6 5.95 -2.40 7.19
C HIS A 6 6.87 -3.62 7.01
N PRO A 7 8.15 -3.56 7.45
CA PRO A 7 9.11 -4.66 7.35
C PRO A 7 8.59 -6.02 7.86
N ASP A 8 7.73 -6.02 8.88
CA ASP A 8 7.11 -7.24 9.45
C ASP A 8 6.21 -8.00 8.47
N CYS A 9 5.85 -7.40 7.33
CA CYS A 9 5.10 -8.09 6.28
C CYS A 9 5.99 -9.00 5.42
N PHE A 10 7.30 -8.93 5.56
CA PHE A 10 8.27 -9.62 4.73
C PHE A 10 8.98 -10.76 5.47
N PRO A 11 9.39 -11.83 4.77
CA PRO A 11 10.22 -12.88 5.37
C PRO A 11 11.54 -12.34 5.90
N SER A 12 12.06 -12.91 6.98
CA SER A 12 13.39 -12.60 7.49
C SER A 12 14.45 -12.89 6.41
N GLY A 13 15.34 -11.93 6.17
CA GLY A 13 16.35 -12.03 5.10
C GLY A 13 15.89 -11.52 3.73
N TYR A 14 14.83 -10.70 3.67
CA TYR A 14 14.41 -10.03 2.44
C TYR A 14 15.58 -9.29 1.77
N VAL A 15 15.88 -9.69 0.54
CA VAL A 15 16.95 -9.13 -0.29
C VAL A 15 16.41 -7.88 -1.00
N GLN A 16 17.27 -6.87 -1.11
CA GLN A 16 16.99 -5.64 -1.85
C GLN A 16 16.45 -5.96 -3.27
N PRO A 17 15.57 -5.11 -3.84
CA PRO A 17 15.07 -5.30 -5.19
C PRO A 17 16.20 -5.47 -6.20
N CYS A 18 15.97 -6.27 -7.25
CA CYS A 18 16.98 -6.51 -8.28
C CYS A 18 17.55 -5.19 -8.81
N SER A 19 18.87 -5.00 -8.74
CA SER A 19 19.53 -3.76 -9.19
C SER A 19 19.34 -3.46 -10.69
N ARG A 20 19.01 -4.49 -11.49
CA ARG A 20 18.81 -4.36 -12.93
C ARG A 20 17.36 -4.04 -13.34
N CYS A 21 16.37 -4.60 -12.65
CA CYS A 21 14.96 -4.47 -13.04
C CYS A 21 14.03 -3.93 -11.94
N GLY A 22 14.55 -3.68 -10.74
CA GLY A 22 13.82 -3.14 -9.59
C GLY A 22 12.79 -4.09 -8.98
N ARG A 23 12.66 -5.33 -9.45
CA ARG A 23 11.69 -6.30 -8.90
C ARG A 23 12.23 -6.96 -7.64
N SER A 24 11.38 -7.04 -6.62
CA SER A 24 11.59 -7.79 -5.39
C SER A 24 11.33 -9.30 -5.54
N GLY A 25 10.60 -9.72 -6.59
CA GLY A 25 10.21 -11.12 -6.79
C GLY A 25 9.18 -11.64 -5.78
N LEU A 26 8.67 -10.76 -4.91
CA LEU A 26 7.69 -11.12 -3.90
C LEU A 26 6.26 -11.07 -4.45
N SER A 27 5.47 -12.05 -4.04
CA SER A 27 4.01 -11.94 -4.14
C SER A 27 3.49 -11.01 -3.04
N LEU A 28 2.36 -10.34 -3.30
CA LEU A 28 1.72 -9.48 -2.31
C LEU A 28 1.41 -10.27 -1.02
N PRO A 29 1.93 -9.86 0.15
CA PRO A 29 1.67 -10.55 1.41
C PRO A 29 0.18 -10.61 1.75
N LYS A 30 -0.23 -11.70 2.41
CA LYS A 30 -1.61 -11.86 2.92
C LYS A 30 -1.89 -10.91 4.09
N LYS A 31 -0.97 -10.87 5.07
CA LYS A 31 -0.96 -9.89 6.15
C LYS A 31 -0.26 -8.63 5.64
N ARG A 32 -0.94 -7.50 5.72
CA ARG A 32 -0.41 -6.21 5.26
C ARG A 32 -0.58 -5.19 6.37
N LEU A 33 0.50 -4.48 6.63
CA LEU A 33 0.60 -3.37 7.55
C LEU A 33 1.19 -2.21 6.77
N LEU A 34 0.50 -1.08 6.74
CA LEU A 34 1.04 0.14 6.16
C LEU A 34 2.09 0.72 7.13
N ASP A 35 3.28 1.01 6.62
CA ASP A 35 4.25 1.81 7.36
C ASP A 35 3.81 3.29 7.27
N THR A 36 3.19 3.81 8.33
CA THR A 36 2.65 5.17 8.31
C THR A 36 3.73 6.23 8.22
N SER A 37 4.95 5.94 8.69
CA SER A 37 6.10 6.84 8.60
C SER A 37 6.59 7.05 7.16
N SER A 38 6.30 6.08 6.28
CA SER A 38 6.67 6.15 4.87
C SER A 38 5.79 7.09 4.05
N VAL A 39 4.61 7.47 4.55
CA VAL A 39 3.64 8.30 3.82
C VAL A 39 3.93 9.78 4.09
N GLN A 40 4.69 10.41 3.19
CA GLN A 40 5.06 11.82 3.32
C GLN A 40 4.10 12.74 2.53
N GLY A 41 3.03 13.19 3.17
CA GLY A 41 2.14 14.25 2.64
C GLY A 41 0.65 14.01 2.90
N PRO A 42 -0.21 15.03 2.70
CA PRO A 42 -1.65 14.94 2.94
C PRO A 42 -2.38 14.25 1.77
N PHE A 43 -1.95 13.04 1.42
CA PHE A 43 -2.52 12.29 0.29
C PHE A 43 -3.65 11.38 0.76
N ASP A 44 -4.83 11.60 0.19
CA ASP A 44 -5.98 10.70 0.40
C ASP A 44 -5.86 9.40 -0.38
N VAL A 45 -5.04 9.36 -1.45
CA VAL A 45 -4.82 8.20 -2.30
C VAL A 45 -3.36 8.15 -2.73
N PHE A 46 -2.73 6.98 -2.61
CA PHE A 46 -1.35 6.75 -3.04
C PHE A 46 -1.12 5.28 -3.39
N ARG A 47 0.05 4.97 -3.96
CA ARG A 47 0.46 3.60 -4.30
C ARG A 47 1.54 3.10 -3.35
N LEU A 48 1.62 1.78 -3.19
CA LEU A 48 2.74 1.18 -2.48
C LEU A 48 3.96 1.09 -3.42
N ALA A 49 5.10 1.67 -3.01
CA ALA A 49 6.34 1.60 -3.80
C ALA A 49 6.79 0.14 -4.00
N ASP A 50 6.61 -0.70 -2.98
CA ASP A 50 7.01 -2.11 -3.02
C ASP A 50 6.02 -2.99 -3.82
N PHE A 51 4.78 -2.51 -4.01
CA PHE A 51 3.70 -3.21 -4.70
C PHE A 51 2.82 -2.21 -5.48
N SER A 52 3.33 -1.69 -6.59
CA SER A 52 2.71 -0.58 -7.34
C SER A 52 1.32 -0.84 -7.92
N THR A 53 0.88 -2.10 -7.92
CA THR A 53 -0.48 -2.53 -8.27
C THR A 53 -1.49 -2.31 -7.13
N VAL A 54 -1.02 -2.05 -5.91
CA VAL A 54 -1.86 -1.80 -4.73
C VAL A 54 -2.04 -0.31 -4.55
N VAL A 55 -3.30 0.11 -4.57
CA VAL A 55 -3.72 1.47 -4.25
C VAL A 55 -4.22 1.49 -2.81
N VAL A 56 -3.74 2.46 -2.04
CA VAL A 56 -4.15 2.70 -0.65
C VAL A 56 -4.82 4.06 -0.60
N CYS A 57 -5.89 4.16 0.17
CA CYS A 57 -6.58 5.41 0.42
C CYS A 57 -6.91 5.59 1.90
N THR A 58 -7.17 6.85 2.29
CA THR A 58 -7.70 7.17 3.61
C THR A 58 -9.16 6.71 3.72
N GLU A 59 -9.62 6.53 4.95
CA GLU A 59 -11.03 6.22 5.24
C GLU A 59 -11.95 7.33 4.72
N ARG A 60 -11.54 8.59 4.91
CA ARG A 60 -12.25 9.77 4.38
C ARG A 60 -12.50 9.69 2.87
N PHE A 61 -11.54 9.18 2.11
CA PHE A 61 -11.67 9.02 0.67
C PHE A 61 -12.65 7.90 0.31
N SER A 62 -12.56 6.73 0.96
CA SER A 62 -13.50 5.64 0.72
C SER A 62 -14.94 6.06 1.06
N ASP A 63 -15.14 6.82 2.14
CA ASP A 63 -16.45 7.34 2.52
C ASP A 63 -17.02 8.31 1.48
N ALA A 64 -16.16 9.17 0.92
CA ALA A 64 -16.55 10.05 -0.18
C ALA A 64 -16.97 9.26 -1.43
N CYS A 65 -16.23 8.20 -1.79
CA CYS A 65 -16.60 7.32 -2.90
C CYS A 65 -17.96 6.65 -2.66
N HIS A 66 -18.18 6.08 -1.47
CA HIS A 66 -19.47 5.48 -1.13
C HIS A 66 -20.61 6.49 -1.18
N ARG A 67 -20.44 7.69 -0.62
CA ARG A 67 -21.46 8.75 -0.62
C ARG A 67 -21.82 9.22 -2.04
N LEU A 68 -20.84 9.23 -2.95
CA LEU A 68 -21.03 9.63 -4.34
C LEU A 68 -21.54 8.48 -5.22
N GLY A 69 -21.71 7.27 -4.69
CA GLY A 69 -22.13 6.09 -5.47
C GLY A 69 -21.10 5.68 -6.53
N LEU A 70 -19.81 5.89 -6.26
CA LEU A 70 -18.75 5.51 -7.18
C LEU A 70 -18.48 4.01 -7.09
N ASP A 71 -18.81 3.30 -8.16
CA ASP A 71 -18.60 1.86 -8.29
C ASP A 71 -17.28 1.53 -9.03
N GLY A 72 -16.92 0.24 -9.05
CA GLY A 72 -15.77 -0.28 -9.81
C GLY A 72 -14.54 -0.64 -8.98
N VAL A 73 -14.59 -0.43 -7.66
CA VAL A 73 -13.55 -0.87 -6.71
C VAL A 73 -14.18 -1.44 -5.44
N THR A 74 -13.42 -2.29 -4.74
CA THR A 74 -13.79 -2.77 -3.40
C THR A 74 -12.75 -2.28 -2.40
N PHE A 75 -13.20 -1.54 -1.39
CA PHE A 75 -12.34 -1.09 -0.30
C PHE A 75 -12.16 -2.22 0.73
N LYS A 76 -10.93 -2.42 1.19
CA LYS A 76 -10.59 -3.40 2.24
C LYS A 76 -9.78 -2.68 3.32
N PRO A 77 -10.10 -2.89 4.61
CA PRO A 77 -9.33 -2.29 5.70
C PRO A 77 -7.84 -2.66 5.62
N LEU A 78 -6.97 -1.68 5.87
CA LEU A 78 -5.53 -1.85 5.95
C LEU A 78 -5.04 -1.22 7.27
N PRO A 79 -4.59 -2.01 8.25
CA PRO A 79 -4.03 -1.47 9.48
C PRO A 79 -2.71 -0.73 9.20
N GLY A 80 -2.54 0.42 9.84
CA GLY A 80 -1.28 1.18 9.87
C GLY A 80 -0.53 0.98 11.18
N VAL A 81 0.80 1.00 11.09
CA VAL A 81 1.72 0.97 12.22
C VAL A 81 2.75 2.09 12.12
#